data_AF-A0AAW7LFX0-F1
#
_entry.id   AF-A0AAW7LFX0-F1
#
_cell.length_a   1.000
_cell.length_b   1.000
_cell.length_c   1.000
_cell.angle_alpha   90.00
_cell.angle_beta   90.00
_cell.angle_gamma   90.00
#
_symmetry.space_group_name_H-M   'P 1'
#
loop_
_entity.id
_entity.type
_entity.pdbx_description
1 polymer ?
#
loop_
_entity_poly.entity_id
_entity_poly.type
_entity_poly.pdbx_seq_one_letter_code
_entity_poly.pdbx_strand_id
1 'polypeptide(L)'
;MKKTLRYNYRLNPTPEQEAKLVEFGATARGIWNLLLSENMRRYEHDKTFLFYKDMASLLKDIKTFEEFNWIKAFDSAAAQQVARDLELALKNAFTKGRLQRFPKHKISYKKKKLHN
;
A
#
# COMPACT_ATOMS: atom_id res chain seq x y z
N MET A 1 24.96 -28.68 -2.25
CA MET A 1 23.96 -27.60 -2.04
C MET A 1 24.65 -26.25 -2.15
N LYS A 2 24.17 -25.35 -3.04
CA LYS A 2 24.68 -23.96 -3.12
C LYS A 2 24.29 -23.21 -1.84
N LYS A 3 25.27 -22.70 -1.07
CA LYS A 3 25.01 -21.79 0.05
C LYS A 3 24.64 -20.43 -0.51
N THR A 4 23.40 -20.00 -0.32
CA THR A 4 22.98 -18.62 -0.62
C THR A 4 23.46 -17.73 0.52
N LEU A 5 24.49 -16.91 0.28
CA LEU A 5 24.90 -15.87 1.22
C LEU A 5 23.84 -14.77 1.24
N ARG A 6 23.30 -14.45 2.42
CA ARG A 6 22.34 -13.36 2.62
C ARG A 6 23.06 -12.18 3.26
N TYR A 7 23.25 -11.11 2.51
CA TYR A 7 23.81 -9.86 3.01
C TYR A 7 22.69 -8.99 3.60
N ASN A 8 22.95 -8.40 4.77
CA ASN A 8 22.09 -7.39 5.38
C ASN A 8 22.77 -6.03 5.21
N TYR A 9 22.04 -5.05 4.67
CA TYR A 9 22.51 -3.69 4.53
C TYR A 9 21.64 -2.76 5.38
N ARG A 10 22.28 -1.82 6.08
CA ARG A 10 21.60 -0.71 6.75
C ARG A 10 21.76 0.54 5.89
N LEU A 11 20.64 1.21 5.59
CA LEU A 11 20.65 2.52 4.95
C LEU A 11 21.04 3.58 5.99
N ASN A 12 21.92 4.51 5.61
CA ASN A 12 22.27 5.70 6.40
C ASN A 12 21.83 6.95 5.61
N PRO A 13 20.52 7.23 5.55
CA PRO A 13 19.99 8.36 4.79
C PRO A 13 20.36 9.72 5.42
N THR A 14 20.46 10.76 4.59
CA THR A 14 20.51 12.15 5.08
C THR A 14 19.13 12.57 5.63
N PRO A 15 19.04 13.63 6.45
CA PRO A 15 17.76 14.12 6.95
C PRO A 15 16.71 14.38 5.86
N GLU A 16 17.13 14.90 4.71
CA GLU A 16 16.26 15.15 3.55
C GLU A 16 15.75 13.85 2.93
N GLN A 17 16.60 12.82 2.86
CA GLN A 17 16.22 11.49 2.38
C GLN A 17 15.26 10.81 3.36
N GLU A 18 15.48 10.95 4.67
CA GLU A 18 14.55 10.43 5.67
C GLU A 18 13.16 11.06 5.53
N ALA A 19 13.09 12.38 5.36
CA ALA A 19 11.83 13.09 5.15
C ALA A 19 11.09 12.55 3.93
N LYS A 20 11.79 12.39 2.79
CA LYS A 20 11.22 11.81 1.56
C LYS A 20 10.74 10.37 1.76
N LEU A 21 11.49 9.53 2.48
CA LEU A 21 11.08 8.14 2.76
C LEU A 21 9.84 8.09 3.66
N VAL A 22 9.75 8.98 4.64
CA VAL A 22 8.58 9.10 5.52
C VAL A 22 7.35 9.54 4.71
N GLU A 23 7.48 10.57 3.88
CA GLU A 23 6.44 11.06 2.99
C GLU A 23 5.98 9.97 2.02
N PHE A 24 6.92 9.32 1.33
CA PHE A 24 6.64 8.22 0.40
C PHE A 24 5.85 7.10 1.07
N GLY A 25 6.28 6.68 2.27
CA GLY A 25 5.58 5.68 3.05
C GLY A 25 4.20 6.15 3.55
N ALA A 26 4.04 7.43 3.88
CA ALA A 26 2.76 8.01 4.27
C ALA A 26 1.76 7.99 3.12
N THR A 27 2.18 8.43 1.95
CA THR A 27 1.34 8.43 0.75
C THR A 27 0.96 7.01 0.32
N ALA A 28 1.90 6.07 0.32
CA ALA A 28 1.59 4.66 0.04
C ALA A 28 0.56 4.06 1.02
N ARG A 29 0.65 4.38 2.32
CA ARG A 29 -0.35 3.97 3.32
C ARG A 29 -1.70 4.63 3.08
N GLY A 30 -1.72 5.91 2.72
CA GLY A 30 -2.93 6.64 2.36
C GLY A 30 -3.66 5.98 1.19
N ILE A 31 -2.93 5.68 0.11
CA ILE A 31 -3.47 4.99 -1.07
C ILE A 31 -4.04 3.61 -0.70
N TRP A 32 -3.30 2.83 0.10
CA TRP A 32 -3.78 1.53 0.59
C TRP A 32 -5.11 1.66 1.34
N ASN A 33 -5.19 2.62 2.26
CA ASN A 33 -6.38 2.85 3.07
C ASN A 33 -7.56 3.30 2.22
N LEU A 34 -7.34 4.18 1.25
CA LEU A 34 -8.37 4.64 0.32
C LEU A 34 -8.95 3.48 -0.49
N LEU A 35 -8.10 2.66 -1.12
CA LEU A 35 -8.54 1.53 -1.93
C LEU A 35 -9.20 0.43 -1.09
N LEU A 36 -8.73 0.21 0.13
CA LEU A 36 -9.35 -0.74 1.05
C LEU A 36 -10.73 -0.25 1.50
N SER A 37 -10.88 1.02 1.85
CA SER A 37 -12.17 1.61 2.20
C SER A 37 -13.18 1.49 1.06
N GLU A 38 -12.74 1.74 -0.18
CA GLU A 38 -13.61 1.59 -1.35
C GLU A 38 -14.03 0.13 -1.57
N ASN A 39 -13.11 -0.83 -1.40
CA ASN A 39 -13.45 -2.25 -1.44
C ASN A 39 -14.44 -2.65 -0.34
N MET A 40 -14.28 -2.13 0.88
CA MET A 40 -15.21 -2.38 1.98
C MET A 40 -16.61 -1.81 1.67
N ARG A 41 -16.68 -0.56 1.19
CA ARG A 41 -17.92 0.10 0.77
C ARG A 41 -18.63 -0.68 -0.33
N ARG A 42 -17.89 -1.14 -1.35
CA ARG A 42 -18.43 -1.92 -2.46
C ARG A 42 -18.96 -3.27 -2.00
N TYR A 43 -18.18 -3.98 -1.18
CA TYR A 43 -18.61 -5.26 -0.63
C TYR A 43 -19.85 -5.15 0.26
N GLU A 44 -19.99 -4.05 1.01
CA GLU A 44 -21.20 -3.78 1.78
C GLU A 44 -22.43 -3.67 0.86
N HIS A 45 -22.30 -2.93 -0.24
CA HIS A 45 -23.37 -2.64 -1.20
C HIS A 45 -23.75 -3.82 -2.10
N ASP A 46 -22.79 -4.47 -2.78
CA ASP A 46 -23.07 -5.47 -3.82
C ASP A 46 -22.31 -6.79 -3.66
N LYS A 47 -21.56 -6.96 -2.56
CA LYS A 47 -20.73 -8.14 -2.27
C LYS A 47 -19.60 -8.38 -3.29
N THR A 48 -19.18 -7.34 -4.03
CA THR A 48 -18.05 -7.42 -4.97
C THR A 48 -16.80 -6.69 -4.46
N PHE A 49 -15.66 -6.98 -5.09
CA PHE A 49 -14.37 -6.35 -4.83
C PHE A 49 -13.82 -5.70 -6.10
N LEU A 50 -13.04 -4.64 -5.93
CA LEU A 50 -12.21 -4.06 -6.99
C LEU A 50 -10.87 -4.77 -7.00
N PHE A 51 -10.48 -5.25 -8.18
CA PHE A 51 -9.17 -5.86 -8.41
C PHE A 51 -8.22 -4.87 -9.09
N TYR A 52 -6.97 -5.26 -9.30
CA TYR A 52 -5.87 -4.35 -9.68
C TYR A 52 -6.24 -3.41 -10.83
N LYS A 53 -6.84 -3.94 -11.91
CA LYS A 53 -7.19 -3.14 -13.09
C LYS A 53 -8.16 -2.01 -12.74
N ASP A 54 -9.19 -2.32 -11.95
CA ASP A 54 -10.22 -1.37 -11.56
C ASP A 54 -9.69 -0.37 -10.53
N MET A 55 -8.88 -0.83 -9.57
CA MET A 55 -8.20 0.04 -8.62
C MET A 55 -7.23 1.01 -9.31
N ALA A 56 -6.48 0.55 -10.31
CA ALA A 56 -5.58 1.40 -11.08
C ALA A 56 -6.34 2.45 -11.90
N SER A 57 -7.51 2.10 -12.47
CA SER A 57 -8.40 3.06 -13.13
C SER A 57 -8.93 4.09 -12.13
N LEU A 58 -9.43 3.63 -10.98
CA LEU A 58 -9.92 4.50 -9.92
C LEU A 58 -8.85 5.51 -9.48
N LEU A 59 -7.60 5.08 -9.29
CA LEU A 59 -6.50 5.99 -8.94
C LEU A 59 -6.23 7.04 -10.02
N LYS A 60 -6.42 6.70 -11.30
CA LYS A 60 -6.29 7.66 -12.40
C LYS A 60 -7.43 8.69 -12.36
N ASP A 61 -8.65 8.22 -12.12
CA ASP A 61 -9.85 9.05 -12.14
C ASP A 61 -9.85 10.03 -10.95
N ILE A 62 -9.55 9.55 -9.74
CA ILE A 62 -9.57 10.40 -8.54
C ILE A 62 -8.46 11.46 -8.53
N LYS A 63 -7.35 11.24 -9.23
CA LYS A 63 -6.25 12.22 -9.36
C LYS A 63 -6.67 13.51 -10.06
N THR A 64 -7.84 13.54 -10.68
CA THR A 64 -8.39 14.75 -11.31
C THR A 64 -8.99 15.72 -10.29
N PHE A 65 -9.40 15.23 -9.10
CA PHE A 65 -9.97 16.08 -8.06
C PHE A 65 -8.89 16.64 -7.12
N GLU A 66 -9.11 17.86 -6.66
CA GLU A 66 -8.12 18.65 -5.91
C GLU A 66 -7.78 18.02 -4.55
N GLU A 67 -8.76 17.40 -3.90
CA GLU A 67 -8.60 16.70 -2.62
C GLU A 67 -7.64 15.50 -2.69
N PHE A 68 -7.35 15.00 -3.90
CA PHE A 68 -6.42 13.90 -4.14
C PHE A 68 -5.08 14.34 -4.75
N ASN A 69 -4.76 15.64 -4.71
CA ASN A 69 -3.47 16.18 -5.18
C ASN A 69 -2.25 15.50 -4.54
N TRP A 70 -2.36 15.02 -3.30
CA TRP A 70 -1.31 14.27 -2.63
C TRP A 70 -0.98 12.92 -3.31
N ILE A 71 -1.92 12.33 -4.05
CA ILE A 71 -1.69 11.12 -4.87
C ILE A 71 -1.06 11.50 -6.22
N LYS A 72 -1.37 12.69 -6.74
CA LYS A 72 -0.82 13.20 -8.01
C LYS A 72 0.70 13.43 -7.92
N ALA A 73 1.17 13.90 -6.77
CA ALA A 73 2.60 14.06 -6.49
C ALA A 73 3.36 12.73 -6.29
N PHE A 74 2.64 11.61 -6.13
CA PHE A 74 3.24 10.31 -5.88
C PHE A 74 3.61 9.57 -7.17
N ASP A 75 4.68 8.78 -7.10
CA ASP A 75 5.13 7.95 -8.21
C ASP A 75 4.02 7.00 -8.70
N SER A 76 3.81 6.97 -10.02
CA SER A 76 2.70 6.22 -10.62
C SER A 76 2.92 4.70 -10.53
N ALA A 77 4.17 4.24 -10.66
CA ALA A 77 4.50 2.83 -10.56
C ALA A 77 4.34 2.33 -9.10
N ALA A 78 4.73 3.15 -8.13
CA ALA A 78 4.53 2.89 -6.71
C ALA A 78 3.04 2.84 -6.35
N ALA A 79 2.22 3.77 -6.86
CA ALA A 79 0.77 3.75 -6.65
C ALA A 79 0.12 2.46 -7.18
N GLN A 80 0.52 2.04 -8.38
CA GLN A 80 0.05 0.79 -8.98
C GLN A 80 0.54 -0.43 -8.19
N GLN A 81 1.75 -0.38 -7.62
CA GLN A 81 2.25 -1.46 -6.77
C GLN A 81 1.41 -1.60 -5.51
N VAL A 82 0.99 -0.50 -4.88
CA VAL A 82 0.07 -0.55 -3.73
C VAL A 82 -1.24 -1.23 -4.09
N ALA A 83 -1.79 -0.97 -5.28
CA ALA A 83 -3.00 -1.64 -5.77
C ALA A 83 -2.77 -3.16 -5.99
N ARG A 84 -1.62 -3.55 -6.56
CA ARG A 84 -1.25 -4.97 -6.71
C ARG A 84 -1.08 -5.68 -5.36
N ASP A 85 -0.44 -5.02 -4.40
CA ASP A 85 -0.25 -5.55 -3.05
C ASP A 85 -1.59 -5.76 -2.34
N LEU A 86 -2.54 -4.84 -2.52
CA LEU A 86 -3.88 -4.95 -1.95
C LEU A 86 -4.67 -6.09 -2.60
N GLU A 87 -4.63 -6.21 -3.94
CA GLU A 87 -5.24 -7.35 -4.63
C GLU A 87 -4.68 -8.69 -4.10
N LEU A 88 -3.36 -8.79 -3.96
CA LEU A 88 -2.72 -9.99 -3.46
C LEU A 88 -3.17 -10.30 -2.02
N ALA A 89 -3.29 -9.28 -1.17
CA ALA A 89 -3.78 -9.44 0.19
C ALA A 89 -5.24 -9.92 0.23
N LEU A 90 -6.11 -9.34 -0.61
CA LEU A 90 -7.51 -9.76 -0.74
C LEU A 90 -7.59 -11.23 -1.20
N LYS A 91 -6.91 -11.60 -2.29
CA LYS A 91 -6.88 -12.98 -2.81
C LYS A 91 -6.36 -13.97 -1.76
N ASN A 92 -5.26 -13.64 -1.10
CA ASN A 92 -4.67 -14.50 -0.08
C ASN A 92 -5.58 -14.68 1.14
N ALA A 93 -6.37 -13.66 1.51
CA ALA A 93 -7.31 -13.74 2.64
C ALA A 93 -8.42 -14.79 2.43
N PHE A 94 -8.76 -15.11 1.18
CA PHE A 94 -9.78 -16.10 0.83
C PHE A 94 -9.20 -17.43 0.30
N THR A 95 -7.87 -17.52 0.15
CA THR A 95 -7.22 -18.72 -0.36
C THR A 95 -7.10 -19.76 0.76
N LYS A 96 -7.68 -20.95 0.56
CA LYS A 96 -7.60 -22.06 1.54
C LYS A 96 -6.14 -22.44 1.83
N GLY A 97 -5.81 -22.60 3.12
CA GLY A 97 -4.46 -22.96 3.57
C GLY A 97 -3.49 -21.79 3.73
N ARG A 98 -3.91 -20.55 3.44
CA ARG A 98 -3.17 -19.33 3.78
C ARG A 98 -3.56 -18.85 5.18
N LEU A 99 -2.58 -18.32 5.93
CA LEU A 99 -2.79 -17.75 7.28
C LEU A 99 -3.20 -16.28 7.23
N GLN A 100 -3.12 -15.65 6.06
CA GLN A 100 -3.46 -14.26 5.84
C GLN A 100 -4.94 -14.03 6.14
N ARG A 101 -5.23 -13.00 6.93
CA ARG A 101 -6.59 -12.51 7.18
C ARG A 101 -6.92 -11.38 6.22
N PHE A 102 -8.19 -10.99 6.19
CA PHE A 102 -8.64 -9.83 5.43
C PHE A 102 -7.78 -8.58 5.77
N PRO A 103 -7.35 -7.80 4.76
CA PRO A 103 -6.51 -6.62 4.97
C PRO A 103 -7.18 -5.61 5.91
N LYS A 104 -6.34 -4.89 6.66
CA LYS A 104 -6.77 -3.81 7.57
C LYS A 104 -6.18 -2.48 7.11
N HIS A 105 -6.78 -1.38 7.55
CA HIS A 105 -6.19 -0.06 7.40
C HIS A 105 -4.81 -0.01 8.05
N LYS A 106 -3.85 0.59 7.34
CA LYS A 106 -2.49 0.82 7.81
C LYS A 106 -2.45 2.12 8.60
N ILE A 107 -1.80 2.07 9.75
CA ILE A 107 -1.53 3.24 10.59
C ILE A 107 -0.03 3.55 10.60
N SER A 108 0.31 4.83 10.79
CA SER A 108 1.68 5.23 11.08
C SER A 108 1.92 5.16 12.58
N TYR A 109 3.02 4.56 13.02
CA TYR A 109 3.40 4.56 14.43
C TYR A 109 4.12 5.87 14.76
N LYS A 110 3.58 6.64 15.73
CA LYS A 110 4.19 7.91 16.18
C LYS A 110 5.54 7.73 16.86
N LYS A 111 5.81 6.55 17.44
CA LYS A 111 7.11 6.18 18.01
C LYS A 111 7.77 5.13 17.13
N LYS A 112 8.90 5.47 16.50
CA LYS A 112 9.87 4.47 16.05
C LYS A 112 10.28 3.68 17.30
N LYS A 113 9.97 2.39 17.40
CA LYS A 113 10.75 1.52 18.30
C LYS A 113 12.18 1.60 17.78
N LEU A 114 13.09 2.16 18.56
CA LEU A 114 14.51 2.05 18.26
C LEU A 114 14.81 0.56 18.18
N HIS A 115 15.24 0.11 17.00
CA HIS A 115 15.89 -1.18 16.86
C HIS A 115 17.29 -0.99 17.45
N ASN A 116 17.40 -1.22 18.76
CA ASN A 116 18.67 -1.48 19.42
C ASN A 116 19.27 -2.76 18.84
#